data_AF-A0A382Y4Q4-F1
#
_entry.id   AF-A0A382Y4Q4-F1
#
_cell.length_a   1.000
_cell.length_b   1.000
_cell.length_c   1.000
_cell.angle_alpha   90.00
_cell.angle_beta   90.00
_cell.angle_gamma   90.00
#
_symmetry.space_group_name_H-M   'P 1'
#
loop_
_entity.id
_entity.type
_entity.pdbx_description
1 polymer ?
#
loop_
_entity_poly.entity_id
_entity_poly.type
_entity_poly.pdbx_seq_one_letter_code
_entity_poly.pdbx_strand_id
1 'polypeptide(L)'
;MKIGVPREIKPQESRIGLTPDSVKILVSNGHEVLIENNGGFESGFYNEQYKSVGAKIIDKAEDIFNDSDIIVKVKEPLSNEVKMIRENQIIFTYLH
;
A
#
# COMPACT_ATOMS: atom_id res chain seq x y z
N MET A 1 -8.69 2.35 11.19
CA MET A 1 -7.47 3.04 10.73
C MET A 1 -7.39 2.97 9.22
N LYS A 2 -6.68 3.92 8.62
CA LYS A 2 -6.36 3.94 7.19
C LYS A 2 -5.02 3.26 6.94
N ILE A 3 -5.04 2.25 6.09
CA ILE A 3 -3.89 1.40 5.75
C ILE A 3 -3.52 1.67 4.30
N GLY A 4 -2.31 2.19 4.08
CA GLY A 4 -1.79 2.53 2.77
C GLY A 4 -0.85 1.47 2.24
N VAL A 5 -0.99 1.12 0.97
CA VAL A 5 -0.12 0.19 0.25
C VAL A 5 0.33 0.84 -1.05
N PRO A 6 1.45 1.60 -1.02
CA PRO A 6 2.04 2.14 -2.23
C PRO A 6 2.64 1.02 -3.09
N ARG A 7 2.81 1.29 -4.37
CA ARG A 7 3.53 0.39 -5.30
C ARG A 7 5.00 0.34 -4.91
N GLU A 8 5.63 -0.82 -5.07
CA GLU A 8 7.08 -0.92 -4.90
C GLU A 8 7.80 -0.22 -6.05
N ILE A 9 8.83 0.55 -5.71
CA ILE A 9 9.63 1.32 -6.66
C ILE A 9 11.08 0.85 -6.73
N LYS A 10 11.45 -0.14 -5.90
CA LYS A 10 12.78 -0.73 -5.95
C LYS A 10 12.93 -1.56 -7.23
N PRO A 11 14.02 -1.41 -8.00
CA PRO A 11 14.22 -2.21 -9.21
C PRO A 11 14.14 -3.71 -8.91
N GLN A 12 13.47 -4.45 -9.80
CA GLN A 12 13.25 -5.91 -9.69
C GLN A 12 12.39 -6.35 -8.50
N GLU A 13 11.66 -5.43 -7.86
CA GLU A 13 10.64 -5.75 -6.88
C GLU A 13 9.26 -5.73 -7.53
N SER A 14 8.68 -6.91 -7.74
CA SER A 14 7.36 -7.09 -8.36
C SER A 14 6.27 -7.45 -7.34
N ARG A 15 6.61 -7.60 -6.05
CA ARG A 15 5.65 -7.88 -4.97
C ARG A 15 4.93 -6.61 -4.53
N ILE A 16 3.83 -6.79 -3.79
CA ILE A 16 3.07 -5.72 -3.14
C ILE A 16 2.84 -6.05 -1.67
N GLY A 17 2.72 -5.02 -0.82
CA GLY A 17 2.60 -5.16 0.63
C GLY A 17 1.39 -5.97 1.09
N LEU A 18 0.27 -5.91 0.36
CA LEU A 18 -0.96 -6.66 0.68
C LEU A 18 -1.61 -7.27 -0.56
N THR A 19 -2.04 -8.53 -0.46
CA THR A 19 -2.86 -9.21 -1.46
C THR A 19 -4.35 -8.84 -1.30
N PRO A 20 -5.21 -9.04 -2.32
CA PRO A 20 -6.65 -8.84 -2.19
C PRO A 20 -7.28 -9.62 -1.01
N ASP A 21 -6.79 -10.82 -0.70
CA ASP A 21 -7.28 -11.60 0.44
C ASP A 21 -6.95 -10.94 1.79
N SER A 22 -5.73 -10.42 1.95
CA SER A 22 -5.36 -9.65 3.15
C SER A 22 -6.19 -8.37 3.28
N VAL A 23 -6.42 -7.67 2.16
CA VAL A 23 -7.28 -6.49 2.11
C VAL A 23 -8.71 -6.83 2.56
N LYS A 24 -9.30 -7.91 2.05
CA LYS A 24 -10.64 -8.36 2.43
C LYS A 24 -10.77 -8.53 3.95
N ILE A 25 -9.77 -9.13 4.59
CA ILE A 25 -9.75 -9.33 6.04
C ILE A 25 -9.70 -7.98 6.76
N LEU A 26 -8.81 -7.06 6.36
CA LEU A 26 -8.67 -5.75 6.99
C LEU A 26 -9.94 -4.90 6.85
N VAL A 27 -10.53 -4.88 5.65
CA VAL A 27 -11.81 -4.19 5.39
C VAL A 27 -12.93 -4.80 6.23
N SER A 28 -13.00 -6.13 6.35
CA SER A 28 -14.01 -6.80 7.19
C SER A 28 -13.89 -6.48 8.68
N ASN A 29 -12.70 -6.08 9.14
CA ASN A 29 -12.44 -5.62 10.51
C ASN A 29 -12.64 -4.09 10.67
N GLY A 30 -13.22 -3.41 9.68
CA GLY A 30 -13.54 -1.98 9.76
C GLY A 30 -12.36 -1.04 9.47
N HIS A 31 -11.30 -1.53 8.84
CA HIS A 31 -10.22 -0.67 8.35
C HIS A 31 -10.49 -0.17 6.93
N GLU A 32 -9.95 0.99 6.60
CA GLU A 32 -9.97 1.51 5.24
C GLU A 32 -8.61 1.20 4.60
N VAL A 33 -8.62 0.62 3.39
CA VAL A 33 -7.39 0.24 2.69
C VAL A 33 -7.25 1.05 1.40
N LEU A 34 -6.12 1.75 1.27
CA LEU A 34 -5.74 2.53 0.11
C LEU A 34 -4.63 1.79 -0.65
N ILE A 35 -4.85 1.48 -1.92
CA ILE A 35 -3.90 0.77 -2.79
C ILE A 35 -3.50 1.69 -3.94
N GLU A 36 -2.20 1.78 -4.25
CA GLU A 36 -1.77 2.54 -5.42
C GLU A 36 -2.28 1.91 -6.72
N ASN A 37 -2.73 2.74 -7.65
CA ASN A 37 -3.18 2.33 -8.97
C ASN A 37 -2.13 1.47 -9.67
N ASN A 38 -2.54 0.25 -10.06
CA ASN A 38 -1.68 -0.78 -10.66
C ASN A 38 -0.51 -1.24 -9.77
N GLY A 39 -0.54 -0.97 -8.47
CA GLY A 39 0.51 -1.37 -7.54
C GLY A 39 0.75 -2.88 -7.47
N GLY A 40 -0.33 -3.68 -7.58
CA GLY A 40 -0.26 -5.14 -7.53
C GLY A 40 -0.11 -5.81 -8.90
N PHE A 41 -0.03 -5.05 -10.00
CA PHE A 41 -0.12 -5.60 -11.35
C PHE A 41 0.98 -6.63 -11.65
N GLU A 42 2.23 -6.32 -11.28
CA GLU A 42 3.36 -7.24 -11.48
C GLU A 42 3.31 -8.48 -10.57
N SER A 43 2.52 -8.42 -9.49
CA SER A 43 2.19 -9.58 -8.63
C SER A 43 0.99 -10.40 -9.14
N GLY A 44 0.38 -10.00 -10.26
CA GLY A 44 -0.84 -10.65 -10.78
C GLY A 44 -2.14 -10.21 -10.10
N PHE A 45 -2.13 -9.09 -9.37
CA PHE A 45 -3.33 -8.51 -8.74
C PHE A 45 -3.78 -7.23 -9.46
N TYR A 46 -4.94 -7.30 -10.11
CA TYR A 46 -5.54 -6.18 -10.81
C TYR A 46 -6.32 -5.27 -9.85
N ASN A 47 -6.41 -3.99 -10.17
CA ASN A 47 -7.18 -3.01 -9.40
C ASN A 47 -8.61 -3.45 -9.08
N GLU A 48 -9.29 -4.10 -10.04
CA GLU A 48 -10.66 -4.57 -9.85
C GLU A 48 -10.76 -5.64 -8.74
N GLN A 49 -9.73 -6.46 -8.54
CA GLN A 49 -9.71 -7.43 -7.44
C GLN A 49 -9.65 -6.70 -6.09
N TYR A 50 -8.82 -5.66 -5.95
CA TYR A 50 -8.78 -4.83 -4.75
C TYR A 50 -10.09 -4.07 -4.51
N LYS A 51 -10.68 -3.47 -5.55
CA LYS A 51 -11.99 -2.80 -5.44
C LYS A 51 -13.09 -3.76 -5.01
N SER A 52 -13.09 -4.99 -5.55
CA SER A 52 -14.12 -6.01 -5.24
C SER A 52 -14.14 -6.42 -3.76
N VAL A 53 -13.04 -6.21 -3.05
CA VAL A 53 -12.90 -6.50 -1.61
C VAL A 53 -12.94 -5.23 -0.74
N GLY A 54 -13.26 -4.08 -1.32
CA GLY A 54 -13.51 -2.83 -0.59
C GLY A 54 -12.30 -1.91 -0.42
N ALA A 55 -11.17 -2.16 -1.09
CA ALA A 55 -10.08 -1.17 -1.14
C ALA A 55 -10.41 0.00 -2.07
N LYS A 56 -9.82 1.16 -1.76
CA LYS A 56 -9.81 2.34 -2.62
C LYS A 56 -8.53 2.37 -3.43
N ILE A 57 -8.66 2.61 -4.73
CA ILE A 57 -7.51 2.77 -5.62
C ILE A 57 -7.15 4.26 -5.67
N ILE A 58 -5.87 4.57 -5.45
CA ILE A 58 -5.32 5.93 -5.37
C ILE A 58 -4.23 6.10 -6.43
N ASP A 59 -4.25 7.20 -7.18
CA ASP A 59 -3.34 7.37 -8.33
C ASP A 59 -1.91 7.76 -7.95
N LYS A 60 -1.71 8.41 -6.80
CA LYS A 60 -0.40 8.91 -6.37
C LYS A 60 0.00 8.30 -5.04
N ALA A 61 1.25 7.84 -4.95
CA ALA A 61 1.84 7.39 -3.70
C ALA A 61 1.77 8.48 -2.61
N GLU A 62 2.02 9.74 -2.95
CA GLU A 62 1.98 10.86 -2.01
C GLU A 62 0.62 10.98 -1.29
N ASP A 63 -0.49 10.80 -2.00
CA ASP A 63 -1.82 10.83 -1.40
C ASP A 63 -2.02 9.66 -0.41
N ILE A 64 -1.45 8.48 -0.71
CA ILE A 64 -1.47 7.33 0.20
C ILE A 64 -0.65 7.63 1.48
N PHE A 65 0.56 8.17 1.34
CA PHE A 65 1.40 8.55 2.48
C PHE A 65 0.75 9.64 3.34
N ASN A 66 0.09 10.62 2.73
CA ASN A 66 -0.61 11.68 3.45
C ASN A 66 -1.83 11.15 4.23
N ASP A 67 -2.64 10.28 3.60
CA ASP A 67 -3.92 9.88 4.16
C ASP A 67 -3.87 8.63 5.06
N SER A 68 -2.78 7.87 5.10
CA SER A 68 -2.72 6.59 5.81
C SER A 68 -2.07 6.69 7.19
N ASP A 69 -2.64 6.02 8.20
CA ASP A 69 -2.08 5.89 9.55
C ASP A 69 -0.88 4.91 9.56
N ILE A 70 -0.96 3.88 8.73
CA ILE A 70 0.08 2.86 8.55
C ILE A 70 0.37 2.66 7.06
N ILE A 71 1.64 2.55 6.71
CA ILE A 71 2.11 2.17 5.38
C ILE A 71 2.65 0.75 5.45
N VAL A 72 2.09 -0.13 4.62
CA VAL A 72 2.54 -1.52 4.48
C VAL A 72 3.26 -1.67 3.15
N LYS A 73 4.53 -2.06 3.21
CA LYS A 73 5.42 -2.23 2.05
C LYS A 73 6.17 -3.55 2.14
N VAL A 74 6.83 -3.92 1.04
CA VAL A 74 7.73 -5.06 0.95
C VAL A 74 9.17 -4.64 1.24
N LYS A 75 9.66 -3.58 0.60
CA LYS A 75 11.05 -3.13 0.75
C LYS A 75 11.16 -1.81 1.50
N GLU A 76 12.39 -1.49 1.87
CA GLU A 76 12.70 -0.27 2.60
C GLU A 76 12.31 0.96 1.76
N PRO A 77 11.78 2.03 2.38
CA PRO A 77 11.44 3.24 1.65
C PRO A 77 12.68 3.85 0.98
N LEU A 78 12.57 4.20 -0.30
CA LEU A 78 13.66 4.91 -1.00
C LEU A 78 13.65 6.40 -0.67
N SER A 79 14.71 7.13 -1.06
CA SER A 79 14.88 8.54 -0.68
C SER A 79 13.73 9.48 -1.05
N ASN A 80 12.94 9.16 -2.09
CA ASN A 80 11.74 9.91 -2.45
C ASN A 80 10.54 9.57 -1.54
N GLU A 81 10.38 8.31 -1.14
CA GLU A 81 9.33 7.87 -0.21
C GLU A 81 9.62 8.32 1.22
N VAL A 82 10.89 8.34 1.64
CA VAL A 82 11.29 8.85 2.97
C VAL A 82 10.82 10.29 3.18
N LYS A 83 10.80 11.12 2.13
CA LYS A 83 10.30 12.50 2.19
C LYS A 83 8.78 12.60 2.35
N MET A 84 8.05 11.53 2.04
CA MET A 84 6.59 11.45 2.17
C MET A 84 6.18 10.93 3.55
N ILE A 85 7.09 10.30 4.30
CA ILE A 85 6.81 9.81 5.66
C ILE A 85 6.57 10.99 6.59
N ARG A 86 5.50 10.86 7.39
CA ARG A 86 5.08 11.88 8.35
C ARG A 86 5.22 11.40 9.80
N GLU A 87 5.24 12.35 10.72
CA GLU A 87 5.24 12.05 12.15
C GLU A 87 3.98 11.24 12.54
N ASN A 88 4.13 10.34 13.51
CA ASN A 88 3.08 9.44 14.00
C ASN A 88 2.51 8.47 12.95
N GLN A 89 3.25 8.21 11.86
CA GLN A 89 2.91 7.17 10.89
C GLN A 89 3.66 5.87 11.18
N ILE A 90 2.95 4.75 11.15
CA ILE A 90 3.57 3.44 11.27
C ILE A 90 4.08 3.01 9.89
N ILE A 91 5.37 2.69 9.77
CA ILE A 91 5.95 2.12 8.55
C ILE A 91 6.26 0.65 8.82
N PHE A 92 5.48 -0.25 8.22
CA PHE A 92 5.64 -1.69 8.39
C PHE A 92 6.14 -2.32 7.08
N THR A 93 7.44 -2.65 7.06
CA THR A 93 8.15 -3.18 5.88
C THR A 93 9.46 -3.84 6.31
N TYR A 94 10.14 -4.55 5.39
CA TYR A 94 11.53 -4.91 5.59
C TYR A 94 12.41 -3.67 5.51
N LEU A 95 12.99 -3.25 6.64
CA LEU A 95 13.96 -2.16 6.66
C LEU A 95 15.35 -2.61 6.18
N HIS A 96 15.69 -3.89 6.34
CA HIS A 96 16.82 -4.57 5.71
C HIS A 96 16.48 -6.04 5.44
#